data_AF-A0A1V4ZS65-F1
#
_entry.id   AF-A0A1V4ZS65-F1
#
_cell.length_a   1.000
_cell.length_b   1.000
_cell.length_c   1.000
_cell.angle_alpha   90.00
_cell.angle_beta   90.00
_cell.angle_gamma   90.00
#
_symmetry.space_group_name_H-M   'P 1'
#
loop_
_entity.id
_entity.type
_entity.pdbx_description
1 polymer ?
#
loop_
_entity_poly.entity_id
_entity_poly.type
_entity_poly.pdbx_seq_one_letter_code
_entity_poly.pdbx_strand_id
1 'polypeptide(L)'
;MPVITGTAGNAGGIESECIFINFVIFPLTAGGGTESQIHPDGEGKFNNLYLNFNYTLGSMKNILLTVFSIIIVFTLVFCMGCSTTKVPDPSQDLSSPDPGGWKNTAPAILQTPEKSIRTFLGDPDAPVIFERNFTNSRGIDLGVYQAYGERFTVDAMTGSIIGISVISPDVKKTGPLSKDQAEAVALDYAMRHYPDFSSRNMQLAESGLIDHGDMGAEYSFLWSEQKSGINLGNYVGMSVDPNGKIMNYHEINKPVPAVRPAEVSKMAANATAVDHVISRTKIRNITAIESGSRLSVIDSNPATVAWIVDLEIRFLLPNGLEDHRGGNVYVDAMKGNVINYEPCM
;
A
#
# COMPACT_ATOMS: atom_id res chain seq x y z
N MET A 1 35.15 37.81 20.57
CA MET A 1 33.98 38.32 19.82
C MET A 1 34.46 38.78 18.44
N PRO A 2 33.61 38.81 17.40
CA PRO A 2 32.54 37.84 17.02
C PRO A 2 32.61 37.51 15.49
N VAL A 3 31.95 36.52 14.86
CA VAL A 3 31.10 35.37 15.23
C VAL A 3 31.58 34.17 14.36
N ILE A 4 31.18 32.93 14.66
CA ILE A 4 31.02 31.86 13.64
C ILE A 4 29.54 31.48 13.62
N THR A 5 28.89 31.51 12.46
CA THR A 5 27.55 30.93 12.26
C THR A 5 27.63 29.81 11.25
N GLY A 6 27.55 28.57 11.73
CA GLY A 6 27.17 27.44 10.89
C GLY A 6 25.66 27.42 10.73
N THR A 7 25.17 27.09 9.54
CA THR A 7 23.78 26.71 9.31
C THR A 7 23.69 25.19 9.22
N ALA A 8 22.76 24.60 9.98
CA ALA A 8 22.58 23.17 10.04
C ALA A 8 22.03 22.62 8.72
N GLY A 9 22.44 21.40 8.37
CA GLY A 9 21.79 20.66 7.29
C GLY A 9 20.37 20.29 7.70
N ASN A 10 19.38 20.66 6.89
CA ASN A 10 18.06 20.06 6.98
C ASN A 10 18.19 18.58 6.60
N ALA A 11 18.03 17.70 7.58
CA ALA A 11 17.71 16.30 7.30
C ALA A 11 16.34 16.28 6.62
N GLY A 12 16.32 16.05 5.31
CA GLY A 12 15.08 15.81 4.58
C GLY A 12 14.43 14.56 5.14
N GLY A 13 13.32 14.74 5.88
CA GLY A 13 12.47 13.64 6.29
C GLY A 13 11.93 12.97 5.03
N ILE A 14 12.28 11.70 4.84
CA ILE A 14 11.66 10.88 3.80
C ILE A 14 10.30 10.48 4.34
N GLU A 15 9.28 11.28 4.05
CA GLU A 15 7.89 10.88 4.26
C GLU A 15 7.57 9.76 3.25
N SER A 16 7.66 8.53 3.74
CA SER A 16 7.27 7.35 2.98
C SER A 16 5.75 7.29 2.87
N GLU A 17 5.19 7.95 1.86
CA GLU A 17 3.80 7.77 1.43
C GLU A 17 3.59 6.32 0.97
N CYS A 18 3.19 5.45 1.89
CA CYS A 18 2.64 4.15 1.54
C CYS A 18 1.27 4.38 0.88
N ILE A 19 1.21 4.25 -0.45
CA ILE A 19 -0.05 4.12 -1.19
C ILE A 19 -0.66 2.74 -0.85
N PHE A 20 -1.30 2.66 0.31
CA PHE A 20 -2.33 1.68 0.58
C PHE A 20 -3.64 2.21 0.01
N ILE A 21 -4.33 1.38 -0.78
CA ILE A 21 -5.75 1.60 -1.07
C ILE A 21 -6.52 1.12 0.16
N ASN A 22 -6.47 1.95 1.21
CA ASN A 22 -7.49 2.04 2.23
C ASN A 22 -8.12 3.41 2.04
N PHE A 23 -9.44 3.50 2.01
CA PHE A 23 -10.13 4.78 1.90
C PHE A 23 -9.82 5.64 3.13
N VAL A 24 -8.98 6.66 2.94
CA VAL A 24 -8.61 7.60 4.00
C VAL A 24 -9.77 8.54 4.25
N ILE A 25 -10.61 8.17 5.23
CA ILE A 25 -11.58 9.09 5.83
C ILE A 25 -10.79 10.10 6.66
N PHE A 26 -10.71 11.34 6.19
CA PHE A 26 -10.14 12.45 6.97
C PHE A 26 -11.07 12.77 8.16
N PRO A 27 -10.58 12.76 9.41
CA PRO A 27 -11.31 13.36 10.52
C PRO A 27 -11.30 14.89 10.36
N LEU A 28 -12.48 15.48 10.16
CA LEU A 28 -12.65 16.93 10.16
C LEU A 28 -12.26 17.52 11.52
N THR A 29 -11.20 18.32 11.55
CA THR A 29 -10.92 19.21 12.68
C THR A 29 -11.95 20.33 12.70
N ALA A 30 -12.96 20.19 13.57
CA ALA A 30 -13.89 21.26 13.86
C ALA A 30 -13.13 22.47 14.41
N GLY A 31 -13.19 23.60 13.70
CA GLY A 31 -12.52 24.83 14.08
C GLY A 31 -13.06 25.38 15.39
N GLY A 32 -12.29 25.25 16.48
CA GLY A 32 -12.59 25.81 17.78
C GLY A 32 -12.44 27.33 17.81
N GLY A 33 -13.38 28.04 17.19
CA GLY A 33 -13.52 29.48 17.30
C GLY A 33 -14.26 29.87 18.58
N THR A 34 -13.53 30.17 19.65
CA THR A 34 -14.08 30.89 20.81
C THR A 34 -13.21 32.10 21.13
N GLU A 35 -13.65 33.28 20.68
CA GLU A 35 -13.27 34.52 21.34
C GLU A 35 -13.74 34.44 22.81
N SER A 36 -12.84 34.69 23.76
CA SER A 36 -13.24 35.13 25.10
C SER A 36 -12.74 36.55 25.31
N GLN A 37 -13.69 37.48 25.37
CA GLN A 37 -13.37 38.86 25.72
C GLN A 37 -12.98 38.93 27.20
N ILE A 38 -11.83 39.53 27.47
CA ILE A 38 -11.39 39.84 28.84
C ILE A 38 -11.99 41.19 29.22
N HIS A 39 -12.89 41.21 30.20
CA HIS A 39 -13.09 42.36 31.07
C HIS A 39 -13.27 41.90 32.53
N PRO A 40 -12.95 42.75 33.53
CA PRO A 40 -12.69 42.28 34.88
C PRO A 40 -13.78 42.66 35.90
N ASP A 41 -14.09 41.71 36.78
CA ASP A 41 -14.90 41.92 37.98
C ASP A 41 -14.13 41.39 39.19
N GLY A 42 -14.16 42.12 40.29
CA GLY A 42 -13.45 41.73 41.51
C GLY A 42 -14.18 40.62 42.26
N GLU A 43 -13.50 39.52 42.56
CA GLU A 43 -13.25 39.07 43.94
C GLU A 43 -12.26 37.89 43.95
N GLY A 44 -11.24 37.97 44.80
CA GLY A 44 -10.05 37.12 44.66
C GLY A 44 -10.20 35.71 45.22
N LYS A 45 -9.67 34.73 44.47
CA LYS A 45 -9.07 33.48 44.99
C LYS A 45 -8.17 32.83 43.92
N PHE A 46 -6.85 33.04 44.04
CA PHE A 46 -5.86 32.25 43.33
C PHE A 46 -5.56 30.96 44.10
N ASN A 47 -5.52 29.83 43.41
CA ASN A 47 -4.87 28.61 43.89
C ASN A 47 -3.83 28.15 42.87
N ASN A 48 -2.60 27.96 43.33
CA ASN A 48 -1.48 27.51 42.51
C ASN A 48 -1.62 26.03 42.11
N LEU A 49 -1.10 25.66 40.94
CA LEU A 49 -0.55 24.33 40.73
C LEU A 49 0.82 24.43 40.03
N TYR A 50 1.88 24.05 40.75
CA TYR A 50 3.22 23.86 40.21
C TYR A 50 3.37 22.44 39.69
N LEU A 51 4.04 22.24 38.55
CA LEU A 51 4.59 20.95 38.14
C LEU A 51 6.09 21.08 37.87
N ASN A 52 6.88 20.50 38.76
CA ASN A 52 8.33 20.36 38.62
C ASN A 52 8.67 19.05 37.92
N PHE A 53 9.58 19.09 36.93
CA PHE A 53 10.18 17.88 36.35
C PHE A 53 11.64 17.75 36.80
N ASN A 54 11.95 16.69 37.55
CA ASN A 54 13.31 16.28 37.88
C ASN A 54 13.70 15.06 37.03
N TYR A 55 14.80 15.16 36.29
CA TYR A 55 15.40 14.02 35.57
C TYR A 55 16.62 13.48 36.33
N THR A 56 16.64 12.16 36.58
CA THR A 56 17.68 11.52 37.39
C THR A 56 18.79 10.90 36.53
N LEU A 57 20.04 11.26 36.82
CA LEU A 57 21.23 10.98 36.00
C LEU A 57 21.81 9.55 36.16
N GLY A 58 20.96 8.52 36.15
CA GLY A 58 21.32 7.15 36.56
C GLY A 58 21.67 6.13 35.47
N SER A 59 21.26 6.35 34.21
CA SER A 59 21.21 5.26 33.21
C SER A 59 22.51 4.98 32.41
N MET A 60 23.40 5.97 32.28
CA MET A 60 24.48 5.90 31.27
C MET A 60 25.65 4.93 31.56
N LYS A 61 25.72 4.28 32.73
CA LYS A 61 26.81 3.33 33.04
C LYS A 61 26.59 1.91 32.52
N ASN A 62 25.35 1.47 32.31
CA ASN A 62 25.07 0.08 31.92
C ASN A 62 25.21 -0.15 30.40
N ILE A 63 25.03 0.88 29.58
CA ILE A 63 25.09 0.77 28.11
C ILE A 63 26.54 0.51 27.63
N LEU A 64 27.54 1.12 28.29
CA LEU A 64 28.94 1.00 27.85
C LEU A 64 29.54 -0.40 28.08
N LEU A 65 29.07 -1.13 29.10
CA LEU A 65 29.50 -2.50 29.39
C LEU A 65 28.92 -3.53 28.40
N THR A 66 27.67 -3.35 27.97
CA THR A 66 27.02 -4.27 27.03
C THR A 66 27.64 -4.23 25.62
N VAL A 67 28.10 -3.06 25.16
CA VAL A 67 28.71 -2.90 23.84
C VAL A 67 30.07 -3.62 23.75
N PHE A 68 30.87 -3.61 24.82
CA PHE A 68 32.18 -4.30 24.83
C PHE A 68 32.05 -5.83 24.78
N SER A 69 31.00 -6.41 25.38
CA SER A 69 30.79 -7.87 25.35
C SER A 69 30.42 -8.40 23.96
N ILE A 70 29.69 -7.62 23.15
CA ILE A 70 29.25 -8.03 21.81
C ILE A 70 30.42 -8.07 20.82
N ILE A 71 31.35 -7.12 20.92
CA ILE A 71 32.51 -7.01 20.02
C ILE A 71 33.48 -8.20 20.18
N ILE A 72 33.67 -8.72 21.40
CA ILE A 72 34.58 -9.84 21.67
C ILE A 72 34.03 -11.18 21.14
N VAL A 73 32.71 -11.36 21.09
CA VAL A 73 32.08 -12.59 20.57
C VAL A 73 32.16 -12.69 19.05
N PHE A 74 32.09 -11.57 18.33
CA PHE A 74 32.12 -11.57 16.85
C PHE A 74 33.50 -11.89 16.25
N THR A 75 34.60 -11.67 16.98
CA THR A 75 35.97 -11.93 16.47
C THR A 75 36.38 -13.41 16.54
N LEU A 76 35.61 -14.28 17.22
CA LEU A 76 35.99 -15.68 17.49
C LEU A 76 35.30 -16.74 16.61
N VAL A 77 34.39 -16.34 15.70
CA VAL A 77 33.59 -17.28 14.89
C VAL A 77 34.06 -17.39 13.43
N PHE A 78 34.98 -16.55 12.96
CA PHE A 78 35.39 -16.47 11.55
C PHE A 78 36.60 -17.34 11.14
N CYS A 79 36.89 -18.41 11.89
CA CYS A 79 37.98 -19.36 11.60
C CYS A 79 37.49 -20.81 11.63
N MET A 80 36.96 -21.32 10.52
CA MET A 80 37.07 -22.70 9.99
C MET A 80 36.04 -22.92 8.86
N GLY A 81 36.46 -23.41 7.68
CA GLY A 81 35.47 -23.77 6.64
C GLY A 81 35.89 -23.83 5.17
N CYS A 82 37.18 -23.93 4.81
CA CYS A 82 37.54 -24.24 3.43
C CYS A 82 37.20 -25.71 3.10
N SER A 83 36.26 -25.94 2.19
CA SER A 83 36.09 -27.24 1.50
C SER A 83 35.58 -27.01 0.08
N THR A 84 36.34 -27.49 -0.89
CA THR A 84 36.04 -27.44 -2.32
C THR A 84 35.13 -28.60 -2.72
N THR A 85 34.11 -28.32 -3.54
CA THR A 85 33.35 -29.35 -4.27
C THR A 85 33.40 -29.09 -5.77
N LYS A 86 33.40 -30.17 -6.54
CA LYS A 86 33.86 -30.20 -7.94
C LYS A 86 32.78 -29.74 -8.93
N VAL A 87 33.24 -29.08 -9.99
CA VAL A 87 32.49 -28.88 -11.24
C VAL A 87 32.49 -30.19 -12.04
N PRO A 88 31.33 -30.66 -12.56
CA PRO A 88 31.25 -31.62 -13.64
C PRO A 88 31.34 -30.93 -15.01
N ASP A 89 32.06 -31.57 -15.94
CA ASP A 89 32.37 -31.12 -17.30
C ASP A 89 31.17 -31.27 -18.27
N PRO A 90 30.98 -30.40 -19.30
CA PRO A 90 29.79 -30.42 -20.15
C PRO A 90 30.00 -31.17 -21.46
N SER A 91 29.36 -32.33 -21.64
CA SER A 91 29.12 -32.94 -22.96
C SER A 91 27.94 -33.94 -22.91
N GLN A 92 27.36 -34.22 -24.10
CA GLN A 92 26.11 -34.99 -24.35
C GLN A 92 24.82 -34.13 -24.17
N ASP A 93 24.35 -33.38 -25.17
CA ASP A 93 23.84 -33.78 -26.51
C ASP A 93 22.46 -34.49 -26.39
N LEU A 94 21.39 -33.72 -26.18
CA LEU A 94 20.47 -33.18 -27.21
C LEU A 94 19.53 -34.21 -27.87
N SER A 95 18.31 -34.31 -27.31
CA SER A 95 17.08 -34.56 -28.08
C SER A 95 15.83 -34.25 -27.23
N SER A 96 15.59 -32.96 -26.99
CA SER A 96 14.31 -32.46 -26.46
C SER A 96 13.47 -31.92 -27.63
N PRO A 97 12.12 -32.09 -27.62
CA PRO A 97 11.25 -31.39 -28.55
C PRO A 97 11.35 -29.88 -28.37
N ASP A 98 11.23 -29.15 -29.47
CA ASP A 98 11.34 -27.70 -29.60
C ASP A 98 10.29 -26.96 -28.75
N PRO A 99 10.67 -26.27 -27.65
CA PRO A 99 9.75 -25.42 -26.90
C PRO A 99 9.63 -24.09 -27.67
N GLY A 100 8.53 -23.96 -28.41
CA GLY A 100 8.23 -22.88 -29.35
C GLY A 100 8.83 -21.53 -28.96
N GLY A 101 9.73 -21.04 -29.83
CA GLY A 101 10.69 -20.01 -29.49
C GLY A 101 10.10 -18.79 -28.80
N TRP A 102 10.74 -18.43 -27.68
CA TRP A 102 10.68 -17.09 -27.11
C TRP A 102 11.15 -16.11 -28.18
N LYS A 103 10.21 -15.56 -28.95
CA LYS A 103 10.45 -14.35 -29.70
C LYS A 103 10.82 -13.30 -28.67
N ASN A 104 12.11 -12.94 -28.65
CA ASN A 104 12.55 -11.67 -28.08
C ASN A 104 11.73 -10.57 -28.76
N THR A 105 10.63 -10.18 -28.14
CA THR A 105 9.96 -8.93 -28.46
C THR A 105 11.01 -7.86 -28.25
N ALA A 106 11.35 -7.14 -29.32
CA ALA A 106 12.22 -5.97 -29.23
C ALA A 106 11.71 -5.08 -28.08
N PRO A 107 12.60 -4.40 -27.34
CA PRO A 107 12.16 -3.50 -26.27
C PRO A 107 11.10 -2.58 -26.85
N ALA A 108 9.94 -2.52 -26.19
CA ALA A 108 8.86 -1.65 -26.62
C ALA A 108 9.46 -0.25 -26.78
N ILE A 109 9.24 0.37 -27.95
CA ILE A 109 9.81 1.68 -28.26
C ILE A 109 9.39 2.61 -27.13
N LEU A 110 10.35 3.10 -26.33
CA LEU A 110 10.06 4.02 -25.22
C LEU A 110 9.24 5.18 -25.78
N GLN A 111 7.95 5.20 -25.45
CA GLN A 111 7.10 6.32 -25.79
C GLN A 111 7.36 7.39 -24.73
N THR A 112 7.59 8.62 -25.16
CA THR A 112 7.67 9.71 -24.18
C THR A 112 6.32 9.84 -23.48
N PRO A 113 6.27 10.17 -22.18
CA PRO A 113 5.02 10.26 -21.44
C PRO A 113 3.96 11.14 -22.12
N GLU A 114 4.36 12.22 -22.78
CA GLU A 114 3.45 13.11 -23.53
C GLU A 114 2.81 12.40 -24.72
N LYS A 115 3.56 11.52 -25.41
CA LYS A 115 3.03 10.71 -26.52
C LYS A 115 2.06 9.65 -26.00
N SER A 116 2.37 9.01 -24.87
CA SER A 116 1.46 8.05 -24.23
C SER A 116 0.15 8.72 -23.82
N ILE A 117 0.21 9.89 -23.16
CA ILE A 117 -0.97 10.66 -22.73
C ILE A 117 -1.82 11.08 -23.94
N ARG A 118 -1.22 11.61 -25.01
CA ARG A 118 -1.94 11.93 -26.26
C ARG A 118 -2.60 10.73 -26.91
N THR A 119 -1.89 9.60 -26.96
CA THR A 119 -2.43 8.34 -27.50
C THR A 119 -3.61 7.84 -26.68
N PHE A 120 -3.51 7.92 -25.35
CA PHE A 120 -4.56 7.53 -24.41
C PHE A 120 -5.81 8.42 -24.50
N LEU A 121 -5.61 9.74 -24.61
CA LEU A 121 -6.69 10.72 -24.82
C LEU A 121 -7.35 10.60 -26.21
N GLY A 122 -6.68 9.94 -27.17
CA GLY A 122 -7.11 9.93 -28.58
C GLY A 122 -6.90 11.27 -29.28
N ASP A 123 -6.12 12.18 -28.69
CA ASP A 123 -5.88 13.54 -29.16
C ASP A 123 -4.37 13.78 -29.33
N PRO A 124 -3.85 13.86 -30.57
CA PRO A 124 -2.42 14.08 -30.83
C PRO A 124 -1.94 15.49 -30.47
N ASP A 125 -2.84 16.48 -30.36
CA ASP A 125 -2.52 17.88 -30.12
C ASP A 125 -2.74 18.30 -28.66
N ALA A 126 -3.12 17.36 -27.78
CA ALA A 126 -3.42 17.63 -26.38
C ALA A 126 -2.27 18.39 -25.66
N PRO A 127 -2.59 19.43 -24.87
CA PRO A 127 -1.62 20.20 -24.10
C PRO A 127 -1.22 19.40 -22.85
N VAL A 128 -0.10 18.69 -22.95
CA VAL A 128 0.48 17.93 -21.83
C VAL A 128 1.49 18.82 -21.08
N ILE A 129 1.25 19.04 -19.79
CA ILE A 129 2.09 19.87 -18.91
C ILE A 129 2.73 18.96 -17.86
N PHE A 130 4.04 18.96 -17.73
CA PHE A 130 4.74 18.24 -16.66
C PHE A 130 4.61 18.95 -15.31
N GLU A 131 4.29 18.21 -14.24
CA GLU A 131 4.26 18.72 -12.86
C GLU A 131 5.52 18.35 -12.07
N ARG A 132 5.77 17.05 -11.87
CA ARG A 132 6.80 16.53 -10.96
C ARG A 132 7.15 15.08 -11.28
N ASN A 133 8.33 14.65 -10.84
CA ASN A 133 8.69 13.23 -10.71
C ASN A 133 8.68 12.82 -9.25
N PHE A 134 8.43 11.54 -8.97
CA PHE A 134 8.63 10.92 -7.66
C PHE A 134 8.89 9.41 -7.82
N THR A 135 9.60 8.82 -6.86
CA THR A 135 9.77 7.36 -6.78
C THR A 135 8.76 6.81 -5.77
N ASN A 136 7.97 5.80 -6.15
CA ASN A 136 7.00 5.21 -5.23
C ASN A 136 7.64 4.21 -4.25
N SER A 137 6.84 3.70 -3.30
CA SER A 137 7.28 2.71 -2.28
C SER A 137 7.82 1.39 -2.85
N ARG A 138 7.62 1.11 -4.15
CA ARG A 138 8.15 -0.06 -4.87
C ARG A 138 9.46 0.24 -5.62
N GLY A 139 10.00 1.45 -5.51
CA GLY A 139 11.20 1.87 -6.22
C GLY A 139 10.97 2.18 -7.70
N ILE A 140 9.73 2.40 -8.13
CA ILE A 140 9.39 2.75 -9.51
C ILE A 140 9.37 4.28 -9.64
N ASP A 141 10.13 4.81 -10.59
CA ASP A 141 10.14 6.23 -10.93
C ASP A 141 8.92 6.59 -11.79
N LEU A 142 8.17 7.59 -11.32
CA LEU A 142 6.91 8.04 -11.90
C LEU A 142 6.95 9.53 -12.23
N GLY A 143 6.44 9.90 -13.40
CA GLY A 143 6.19 11.28 -13.80
C GLY A 143 4.71 11.63 -13.69
N VAL A 144 4.44 12.85 -13.23
CA VAL A 144 3.09 13.41 -13.09
C VAL A 144 2.89 14.53 -14.10
N TYR A 145 1.78 14.47 -14.84
CA TYR A 145 1.47 15.38 -15.94
C TYR A 145 0.00 15.81 -15.89
N GLN A 146 -0.33 16.99 -16.43
CA GLN A 146 -1.71 17.45 -16.63
C GLN A 146 -2.07 17.52 -18.10
N ALA A 147 -3.32 17.18 -18.42
CA ALA A 147 -4.00 17.53 -19.67
C ALA A 147 -5.51 17.66 -19.39
N TYR A 148 -6.17 18.65 -19.98
CA TYR A 148 -7.63 18.87 -19.89
C TYR A 148 -8.28 18.84 -18.49
N GLY A 149 -7.55 19.18 -17.44
CA GLY A 149 -8.04 19.14 -16.05
C GLY A 149 -7.96 17.76 -15.39
N GLU A 150 -7.29 16.81 -16.04
CA GLU A 150 -6.93 15.49 -15.52
C GLU A 150 -5.42 15.46 -15.24
N ARG A 151 -5.03 14.74 -14.19
CA ARG A 151 -3.65 14.47 -13.80
C ARG A 151 -3.32 13.00 -14.08
N PHE A 152 -2.34 12.78 -14.94
CA PHE A 152 -1.80 11.49 -15.35
C PHE A 152 -0.56 11.15 -14.53
N THR A 153 -0.45 9.90 -14.08
CA THR A 153 0.75 9.30 -13.49
C THR A 153 1.29 8.28 -14.47
N VAL A 154 2.53 8.46 -14.91
CA VAL A 154 3.17 7.68 -15.97
C VAL A 154 4.46 7.05 -15.46
N ASP A 155 4.67 5.78 -15.79
CA ASP A 155 5.94 5.08 -15.60
C ASP A 155 7.06 5.76 -16.41
N ALA A 156 8.11 6.24 -15.75
CA ALA A 156 9.18 6.97 -16.42
C ALA A 156 10.07 6.07 -17.30
N MET A 157 10.08 4.75 -17.07
CA MET A 157 10.86 3.77 -17.83
C MET A 157 10.05 3.17 -19.00
N THR A 158 8.78 2.86 -18.80
CA THR A 158 7.95 2.20 -19.83
C THR A 158 7.06 3.16 -20.62
N GLY A 159 6.79 4.36 -20.09
CA GLY A 159 5.81 5.29 -20.65
C GLY A 159 4.36 4.86 -20.43
N SER A 160 4.10 3.81 -19.66
CA SER A 160 2.75 3.31 -19.36
C SER A 160 2.00 4.25 -18.41
N ILE A 161 0.72 4.50 -18.65
CA ILE A 161 -0.13 5.28 -17.73
C ILE A 161 -0.59 4.37 -16.60
N ILE A 162 -0.07 4.62 -15.41
CA ILE A 162 -0.35 3.86 -14.18
C ILE A 162 -1.57 4.44 -13.45
N GLY A 163 -1.92 5.71 -13.68
CA GLY A 163 -3.12 6.29 -13.08
C GLY A 163 -3.54 7.64 -13.66
N ILE A 164 -4.80 8.00 -13.40
CA ILE A 164 -5.47 9.23 -13.82
C ILE A 164 -6.34 9.69 -12.66
N SER A 165 -6.39 11.00 -12.41
CA SER A 165 -7.25 11.62 -11.40
C SER A 165 -7.78 12.97 -11.92
N VAL A 166 -9.06 13.27 -11.70
CA VAL A 166 -9.64 14.57 -12.04
C VAL A 166 -9.19 15.63 -11.02
N ILE A 167 -8.62 16.74 -11.47
CA ILE A 167 -7.97 17.74 -10.60
C ILE A 167 -8.99 18.58 -9.80
N SER A 168 -10.20 18.77 -10.34
CA SER A 168 -11.30 19.48 -9.68
C SER A 168 -12.64 18.92 -10.17
N PRO A 169 -13.10 17.80 -9.61
CA PRO A 169 -14.35 17.18 -10.03
C PRO A 169 -15.58 17.97 -9.52
N ASP A 170 -16.56 18.17 -10.39
CA ASP A 170 -17.92 18.59 -10.02
C ASP A 170 -18.70 17.36 -9.49
N VAL A 171 -18.30 16.86 -8.33
CA VAL A 171 -18.88 15.65 -7.74
C VAL A 171 -20.28 15.95 -7.23
N LYS A 172 -21.26 15.15 -7.67
CA LYS A 172 -22.64 15.24 -7.17
C LYS A 172 -22.91 14.13 -6.15
N LYS A 173 -23.74 14.42 -5.14
CA LYS A 173 -24.26 13.40 -4.21
C LYS A 173 -25.17 12.38 -4.89
N THR A 174 -25.85 12.78 -5.97
CA THR A 174 -26.79 11.96 -6.72
C THR A 174 -26.67 12.25 -8.22
N GLY A 175 -27.09 11.29 -9.03
CA GLY A 175 -27.11 11.37 -10.48
C GLY A 175 -27.98 10.28 -11.08
N PRO A 176 -28.09 10.23 -12.42
CA PRO A 176 -29.00 9.30 -13.11
C PRO A 176 -28.56 7.84 -13.11
N LEU A 177 -27.29 7.52 -12.82
CA LEU A 177 -26.79 6.15 -12.92
C LEU A 177 -27.10 5.31 -11.68
N SER A 178 -27.50 4.05 -11.91
CA SER A 178 -27.41 2.98 -10.90
C SER A 178 -25.96 2.49 -10.76
N LYS A 179 -25.69 1.74 -9.67
CA LYS A 179 -24.39 1.07 -9.47
C LYS A 179 -24.01 0.20 -10.68
N ASP A 180 -24.94 -0.61 -11.17
CA ASP A 180 -24.70 -1.52 -12.31
C ASP A 180 -24.40 -0.76 -13.61
N GLN A 181 -25.00 0.41 -13.81
CA GLN A 181 -24.70 1.27 -14.95
C GLN A 181 -23.32 1.93 -14.82
N ALA A 182 -22.95 2.39 -13.63
CA ALA A 182 -21.61 2.90 -13.35
C ALA A 182 -20.54 1.80 -13.49
N GLU A 183 -20.86 0.55 -13.10
CA GLU A 183 -19.99 -0.61 -13.29
C GLU A 183 -19.76 -0.89 -14.77
N ALA A 184 -20.82 -0.86 -15.59
CA ALA A 184 -20.70 -1.05 -17.05
C ALA A 184 -19.83 0.03 -17.71
N VAL A 185 -19.93 1.29 -17.26
CA VAL A 185 -19.09 2.41 -17.73
C VAL A 185 -17.62 2.20 -17.33
N ALA A 186 -17.36 1.84 -16.07
CA ALA A 186 -16.01 1.55 -15.61
C ALA A 186 -15.40 0.31 -16.30
N LEU A 187 -16.19 -0.75 -16.50
CA LEU A 187 -15.74 -1.98 -17.17
C LEU A 187 -15.36 -1.73 -18.63
N ASP A 188 -16.18 -0.99 -19.40
CA ASP A 188 -15.84 -0.60 -20.78
C ASP A 188 -14.54 0.21 -20.83
N TYR A 189 -14.37 1.16 -19.90
CA TYR A 189 -13.14 1.96 -19.81
C TYR A 189 -11.92 1.09 -19.45
N ALA A 190 -12.05 0.20 -18.46
CA ALA A 190 -10.99 -0.74 -18.08
C ALA A 190 -10.61 -1.68 -19.23
N MET A 191 -11.59 -2.21 -19.98
CA MET A 191 -11.34 -3.06 -21.14
C MET A 191 -10.64 -2.33 -22.31
N ARG A 192 -10.83 -1.01 -22.44
CA ARG A 192 -10.18 -0.19 -23.47
C ARG A 192 -8.75 0.21 -23.10
N HIS A 193 -8.47 0.40 -21.81
CA HIS A 193 -7.25 1.07 -21.34
C HIS A 193 -6.27 0.16 -20.58
N TYR A 194 -6.75 -0.87 -19.87
CA TYR A 194 -5.89 -1.83 -19.20
C TYR A 194 -5.41 -2.92 -20.17
N PRO A 195 -4.09 -3.08 -20.41
CA PRO A 195 -3.59 -4.08 -21.36
C PRO A 195 -3.98 -5.51 -20.97
N ASP A 196 -4.47 -6.29 -21.94
CA ASP A 196 -4.85 -7.70 -21.77
C ASP A 196 -5.97 -7.96 -20.72
N PHE A 197 -6.81 -6.96 -20.40
CA PHE A 197 -7.86 -7.10 -19.37
C PHE A 197 -8.72 -8.38 -19.54
N SER A 198 -9.19 -8.63 -20.77
CA SER A 198 -10.07 -9.78 -21.05
C SER A 198 -9.33 -11.13 -21.05
N SER A 199 -8.04 -11.16 -21.40
CA SER A 199 -7.24 -12.38 -21.45
C SER A 199 -6.60 -12.75 -20.11
N ARG A 200 -6.47 -11.79 -19.18
CA ARG A 200 -5.92 -11.97 -17.82
C ARG A 200 -6.92 -12.47 -16.78
N ASN A 201 -8.16 -12.83 -17.14
CA ASN A 201 -9.19 -13.24 -16.18
C ASN A 201 -9.33 -12.23 -15.02
N MET A 202 -9.48 -10.95 -15.38
CA MET A 202 -9.76 -9.87 -14.44
C MET A 202 -11.18 -10.07 -13.86
N GLN A 203 -11.29 -10.19 -12.54
CA GLN A 203 -12.56 -10.41 -11.83
C GLN A 203 -12.83 -9.26 -10.87
N LEU A 204 -14.10 -8.82 -10.79
CA LEU A 204 -14.51 -7.79 -9.86
C LEU A 204 -14.30 -8.29 -8.42
N ALA A 205 -13.36 -7.67 -7.72
CA ALA A 205 -12.98 -8.00 -6.35
C ALA A 205 -13.75 -7.15 -5.34
N GLU A 206 -13.94 -5.87 -5.63
CA GLU A 206 -14.62 -4.90 -4.76
C GLU A 206 -15.51 -3.97 -5.58
N SER A 207 -16.69 -3.61 -5.05
CA SER A 207 -17.52 -2.56 -5.62
C SER A 207 -18.42 -1.89 -4.59
N GLY A 208 -18.46 -0.56 -4.58
CA GLY A 208 -19.17 0.22 -3.56
C GLY A 208 -19.61 1.60 -4.04
N LEU A 209 -20.42 2.27 -3.21
CA LEU A 209 -20.65 3.71 -3.28
C LEU A 209 -19.89 4.34 -2.11
N ILE A 210 -19.05 5.33 -2.41
CA ILE A 210 -18.34 6.13 -1.42
C ILE A 210 -19.10 7.45 -1.31
N ASP A 211 -19.64 7.74 -0.13
CA ASP A 211 -20.25 9.03 0.19
C ASP A 211 -19.20 9.89 0.90
N HIS A 212 -18.73 10.95 0.23
CA HIS A 212 -17.78 11.92 0.78
C HIS A 212 -18.50 13.07 1.51
N GLY A 213 -19.78 12.90 1.82
CA GLY A 213 -20.61 13.94 2.43
C GLY A 213 -20.78 15.11 1.46
N ASP A 214 -20.51 16.33 1.93
CA ASP A 214 -20.68 17.54 1.13
C ASP A 214 -19.75 17.62 -0.10
N MET A 215 -18.71 16.77 -0.17
CA MET A 215 -17.87 16.60 -1.36
C MET A 215 -18.46 15.63 -2.40
N GLY A 216 -19.72 15.24 -2.28
CA GLY A 216 -20.43 14.38 -3.23
C GLY A 216 -20.23 12.90 -2.99
N ALA A 217 -20.56 12.06 -3.98
CA ALA A 217 -20.37 10.62 -3.91
C ALA A 217 -19.77 10.08 -5.21
N GLU A 218 -19.15 8.90 -5.15
CA GLU A 218 -18.64 8.19 -6.33
C GLU A 218 -18.81 6.67 -6.19
N TYR A 219 -19.08 5.99 -7.30
CA TYR A 219 -19.02 4.54 -7.35
C TYR A 219 -17.57 4.11 -7.52
N SER A 220 -17.12 3.14 -6.73
CA SER A 220 -15.77 2.57 -6.84
C SER A 220 -15.83 1.10 -7.21
N PHE A 221 -14.89 0.68 -8.04
CA PHE A 221 -14.77 -0.67 -8.58
C PHE A 221 -13.30 -1.08 -8.64
N LEU A 222 -13.00 -2.31 -8.21
CA LEU A 222 -11.67 -2.92 -8.30
C LEU A 222 -11.78 -4.27 -9.00
N TRP A 223 -11.10 -4.42 -10.13
CA TRP A 223 -10.89 -5.73 -10.77
C TRP A 223 -9.48 -6.22 -10.50
N SER A 224 -9.32 -7.49 -10.12
CA SER A 224 -8.01 -8.12 -9.93
C SER A 224 -7.86 -9.37 -10.81
N GLU A 225 -6.65 -9.58 -11.31
CA GLU A 225 -6.26 -10.79 -12.03
C GLU A 225 -6.26 -11.98 -11.07
N GLN A 226 -7.09 -12.99 -11.36
CA GLN A 226 -7.18 -14.21 -10.55
C GLN A 226 -6.76 -15.44 -11.33
N LYS A 227 -6.12 -16.39 -10.66
CA LYS A 227 -5.88 -17.74 -11.18
C LYS A 227 -6.11 -18.78 -10.10
N SER A 228 -7.08 -19.68 -10.33
CA SER A 228 -7.46 -20.73 -9.37
C SER A 228 -7.80 -20.20 -7.96
N GLY A 229 -8.43 -19.01 -7.88
CA GLY A 229 -8.77 -18.35 -6.61
C GLY A 229 -7.60 -17.63 -5.91
N ILE A 230 -6.44 -17.51 -6.58
CA ILE A 230 -5.29 -16.73 -6.12
C ILE A 230 -5.30 -15.38 -6.85
N ASN A 231 -5.30 -14.27 -6.11
CA ASN A 231 -5.06 -12.94 -6.66
C ASN A 231 -3.58 -12.83 -7.07
N LEU A 232 -3.29 -12.43 -8.30
CA LEU A 232 -1.92 -12.41 -8.82
C LEU A 232 -1.20 -11.06 -8.62
N GLY A 233 -1.86 -10.12 -7.93
CA GLY A 233 -1.31 -8.80 -7.62
C GLY A 233 -1.33 -7.81 -8.79
N ASN A 234 -1.94 -8.18 -9.91
CA ASN A 234 -2.37 -7.26 -10.95
C ASN A 234 -3.82 -6.82 -10.66
N TYR A 235 -4.11 -5.54 -10.88
CA TYR A 235 -5.44 -4.98 -10.71
C TYR A 235 -5.64 -3.74 -11.57
N VAL A 236 -6.90 -3.36 -11.77
CA VAL A 236 -7.32 -2.02 -12.16
C VAL A 236 -8.42 -1.55 -11.23
N GLY A 237 -8.20 -0.40 -10.60
CA GLY A 237 -9.14 0.27 -9.71
C GLY A 237 -9.64 1.56 -10.33
N MET A 238 -10.92 1.82 -10.19
CA MET A 238 -11.59 2.95 -10.83
C MET A 238 -12.63 3.57 -9.91
N SER A 239 -12.90 4.86 -10.10
CA SER A 239 -14.12 5.48 -9.60
C SER A 239 -14.85 6.30 -10.66
N VAL A 240 -16.17 6.33 -10.55
CA VAL A 240 -17.12 6.93 -11.49
C VAL A 240 -18.11 7.79 -10.72
N ASP A 241 -18.37 9.01 -11.17
CA ASP A 241 -19.38 9.86 -10.55
C ASP A 241 -20.81 9.36 -10.87
N PRO A 242 -21.84 9.84 -10.14
CA PRO A 242 -23.22 9.46 -10.40
C PRO A 242 -23.78 9.88 -11.78
N ASN A 243 -23.02 10.65 -12.58
CA ASN A 243 -23.36 11.04 -13.95
C ASN A 243 -22.67 10.16 -15.01
N GLY A 244 -21.72 9.29 -14.63
CA GLY A 244 -20.96 8.43 -15.54
C GLY A 244 -19.59 8.96 -15.96
N LYS A 245 -19.08 10.03 -15.33
CA LYS A 245 -17.72 10.52 -15.58
C LYS A 245 -16.72 9.65 -14.81
N ILE A 246 -15.65 9.22 -15.48
CA ILE A 246 -14.49 8.61 -14.80
C ILE A 246 -13.78 9.68 -13.96
N MET A 247 -13.58 9.38 -12.68
CA MET A 247 -13.00 10.30 -11.69
C MET A 247 -11.57 9.93 -11.36
N ASN A 248 -11.33 8.63 -11.19
CA ASN A 248 -10.01 8.05 -11.00
C ASN A 248 -9.86 6.75 -11.80
N TYR A 249 -8.63 6.51 -12.25
CA TYR A 249 -8.15 5.25 -12.82
C TYR A 249 -6.79 4.95 -12.18
N HIS A 250 -6.51 3.72 -11.80
CA HIS A 250 -5.17 3.30 -11.40
C HIS A 250 -4.98 1.80 -11.63
N GLU A 251 -3.77 1.40 -12.02
CA GLU A 251 -3.47 0.02 -12.36
C GLU A 251 -2.17 -0.51 -11.75
N ILE A 252 -2.11 -1.83 -11.60
CA ILE A 252 -0.85 -2.58 -11.55
C ILE A 252 -0.90 -3.62 -12.67
N ASN A 253 0.03 -3.47 -13.61
CA ASN A 253 0.28 -4.41 -14.69
C ASN A 253 1.76 -4.84 -14.66
N LYS A 254 2.02 -6.04 -14.14
CA LYS A 254 3.33 -6.68 -14.07
C LYS A 254 3.28 -8.12 -14.61
N PRO A 255 4.43 -8.71 -14.96
CA PRO A 255 4.52 -10.14 -15.25
C PRO A 255 4.01 -10.99 -14.09
N VAL A 256 3.19 -11.99 -14.41
CA VAL A 256 2.61 -12.91 -13.43
C VAL A 256 3.64 -14.00 -13.06
N PRO A 257 3.97 -14.19 -11.76
CA PRO A 257 4.85 -15.28 -11.35
C PRO A 257 4.17 -16.65 -11.45
N ALA A 258 4.95 -17.71 -11.57
CA ALA A 258 4.44 -19.08 -11.51
C ALA A 258 3.92 -19.40 -10.09
N VAL A 259 2.60 -19.42 -9.91
CA VAL A 259 1.94 -19.75 -8.64
C VAL A 259 1.68 -21.25 -8.48
N ARG A 260 1.77 -21.73 -7.24
CA ARG A 260 1.30 -23.06 -6.81
C ARG A 260 0.00 -22.92 -6.00
N PRO A 261 -0.88 -23.94 -6.01
CA PRO A 261 -2.00 -24.01 -5.06
C PRO A 261 -1.50 -23.98 -3.61
N ALA A 262 -2.28 -23.39 -2.71
CA ALA A 262 -1.99 -23.37 -1.29
C ALA A 262 -2.02 -24.79 -0.69
N GLU A 263 -1.04 -25.11 0.16
CA GLU A 263 -1.03 -26.33 0.98
C GLU A 263 -1.68 -26.08 2.35
N VAL A 264 -1.69 -24.83 2.81
CA VAL A 264 -2.37 -24.37 4.03
C VAL A 264 -3.81 -23.98 3.70
N SER A 265 -4.76 -24.53 4.46
CA SER A 265 -6.18 -24.17 4.31
C SER A 265 -6.50 -22.78 4.87
N LYS A 266 -7.55 -22.14 4.33
CA LYS A 266 -8.08 -20.86 4.82
C LYS A 266 -8.31 -20.87 6.34
N MET A 267 -8.89 -21.95 6.87
CA MET A 267 -9.17 -22.11 8.30
C MET A 267 -7.88 -22.18 9.14
N ALA A 268 -6.86 -22.91 8.67
CA ALA A 268 -5.57 -22.97 9.35
C ALA A 268 -4.84 -21.61 9.34
N ALA A 269 -4.89 -20.89 8.22
CA ALA A 269 -4.30 -19.55 8.12
C ALA A 269 -4.97 -18.54 9.06
N ASN A 270 -6.31 -18.53 9.15
CA ASN A 270 -7.04 -17.68 10.09
C ASN A 270 -6.68 -18.02 11.55
N ALA A 271 -6.53 -19.30 11.90
CA ALA A 271 -6.10 -19.72 13.24
C ALA A 271 -4.68 -19.21 13.56
N THR A 272 -3.71 -19.41 12.66
CA THR A 272 -2.35 -18.85 12.81
C THR A 272 -2.39 -17.33 13.02
N ALA A 273 -3.21 -16.61 12.26
CA ALA A 273 -3.31 -15.16 12.34
C ALA A 273 -3.83 -14.68 13.71
N VAL A 274 -4.90 -15.32 14.20
CA VAL A 274 -5.48 -15.05 15.52
C VAL A 274 -4.46 -15.31 16.63
N ASP A 275 -3.81 -16.49 16.62
CA ASP A 275 -2.81 -16.87 17.63
C ASP A 275 -1.61 -15.91 17.64
N HIS A 276 -1.15 -15.47 16.47
CA HIS A 276 -0.05 -14.50 16.34
C HIS A 276 -0.43 -13.14 16.92
N VAL A 277 -1.61 -12.60 16.60
CA VAL A 277 -2.03 -11.30 17.11
C VAL A 277 -2.24 -11.35 18.62
N ILE A 278 -2.94 -12.37 19.15
CA ILE A 278 -3.15 -12.53 20.60
C ILE A 278 -1.81 -12.65 21.35
N SER A 279 -0.90 -13.49 20.87
CA SER A 279 0.40 -13.68 21.53
C SER A 279 1.31 -12.44 21.49
N ARG A 280 1.30 -11.70 20.37
CA ARG A 280 2.10 -10.48 20.18
C ARG A 280 1.57 -9.28 20.97
N THR A 281 0.25 -9.11 21.01
CA THR A 281 -0.41 -7.98 21.70
C THR A 281 -0.70 -8.25 23.18
N LYS A 282 -0.75 -9.53 23.59
CA LYS A 282 -1.09 -10.00 24.95
C LYS A 282 -2.50 -9.62 25.40
N ILE A 283 -3.43 -9.44 24.46
CA ILE A 283 -4.85 -9.18 24.73
C ILE A 283 -5.44 -10.28 25.62
N ARG A 284 -6.36 -9.86 26.49
CA ARG A 284 -7.19 -10.71 27.36
C ARG A 284 -8.61 -10.17 27.34
N ASN A 285 -9.57 -10.95 27.85
CA ASN A 285 -10.99 -10.58 27.89
C ASN A 285 -11.59 -10.32 26.48
N ILE A 286 -11.24 -11.16 25.51
CA ILE A 286 -11.76 -11.08 24.13
C ILE A 286 -13.27 -11.25 24.15
N THR A 287 -13.99 -10.31 23.52
CA THR A 287 -15.46 -10.32 23.36
C THR A 287 -15.88 -10.85 22.00
N ALA A 288 -15.14 -10.52 20.95
CA ALA A 288 -15.39 -10.98 19.58
C ALA A 288 -14.10 -11.12 18.78
N ILE A 289 -14.13 -11.99 17.76
CA ILE A 289 -13.09 -12.13 16.75
C ILE A 289 -13.79 -12.20 15.39
N GLU A 290 -13.48 -11.25 14.51
CA GLU A 290 -13.95 -11.22 13.13
C GLU A 290 -12.75 -11.39 12.20
N SER A 291 -12.87 -12.22 11.15
CA SER A 291 -11.78 -12.40 10.20
C SER A 291 -12.26 -12.63 8.76
N GLY A 292 -11.74 -11.80 7.86
CA GLY A 292 -11.74 -12.04 6.42
C GLY A 292 -10.43 -12.69 6.00
N SER A 293 -10.42 -13.43 4.89
CA SER A 293 -9.15 -13.80 4.28
C SER A 293 -9.25 -14.12 2.78
N ARG A 294 -8.22 -13.67 2.06
CA ARG A 294 -8.01 -13.81 0.61
C ARG A 294 -6.63 -14.41 0.34
N LEU A 295 -6.51 -15.17 -0.74
CA LEU A 295 -5.26 -15.79 -1.16
C LEU A 295 -4.62 -14.92 -2.24
N SER A 296 -3.39 -14.44 -2.02
CA SER A 296 -2.73 -13.49 -2.92
C SER A 296 -1.26 -13.81 -3.11
N VAL A 297 -0.72 -13.48 -4.28
CA VAL A 297 0.70 -13.24 -4.45
C VAL A 297 1.08 -11.97 -3.69
N ILE A 298 2.19 -12.02 -2.96
CA ILE A 298 2.87 -10.87 -2.37
C ILE A 298 4.24 -10.67 -3.05
N ASP A 299 4.60 -9.41 -3.26
CA ASP A 299 5.85 -9.00 -3.92
C ASP A 299 7.04 -9.10 -2.94
N SER A 300 7.41 -10.33 -2.61
CA SER A 300 8.67 -10.68 -1.95
C SER A 300 9.72 -11.13 -2.98
N ASN A 301 10.98 -11.30 -2.55
CA ASN A 301 12.02 -11.93 -3.38
C ASN A 301 12.50 -13.25 -2.72
N PRO A 302 12.12 -14.43 -3.25
CA PRO A 302 11.21 -14.66 -4.38
C PRO A 302 9.75 -14.34 -4.04
N ALA A 303 8.89 -14.17 -5.05
CA ALA A 303 7.46 -13.90 -4.84
C ALA A 303 6.77 -15.07 -4.13
N THR A 304 5.89 -14.77 -3.17
CA THR A 304 5.26 -15.77 -2.30
C THR A 304 3.75 -15.74 -2.45
N VAL A 305 3.09 -16.91 -2.39
CA VAL A 305 1.63 -16.98 -2.21
C VAL A 305 1.34 -16.97 -0.72
N ALA A 306 0.50 -16.04 -0.26
CA ALA A 306 0.14 -15.85 1.13
C ALA A 306 -1.38 -15.71 1.30
N TRP A 307 -1.90 -16.24 2.40
CA TRP A 307 -3.18 -15.83 2.93
C TRP A 307 -3.02 -14.45 3.56
N ILE A 308 -3.72 -13.45 3.03
CA ILE A 308 -3.90 -12.16 3.69
C ILE A 308 -5.15 -12.33 4.54
N VAL A 309 -5.00 -12.29 5.86
CA VAL A 309 -6.08 -12.38 6.84
C VAL A 309 -6.31 -11.00 7.42
N ASP A 310 -7.44 -10.37 7.06
CA ASP A 310 -7.90 -9.15 7.70
C ASP A 310 -8.59 -9.57 8.99
N LEU A 311 -8.11 -9.08 10.13
CA LEU A 311 -8.48 -9.57 11.46
C LEU A 311 -8.90 -8.41 12.36
N GLU A 312 -10.00 -8.55 13.09
CA GLU A 312 -10.42 -7.66 14.16
C GLU A 312 -10.69 -8.48 15.43
N ILE A 313 -10.03 -8.11 16.54
CA ILE A 313 -10.21 -8.72 17.86
C ILE A 313 -10.70 -7.61 18.80
N ARG A 314 -11.92 -7.77 19.31
CA ARG A 314 -12.52 -6.90 20.32
C ARG A 314 -12.32 -7.47 21.72
N PHE A 315 -12.09 -6.60 22.70
CA PHE A 315 -11.81 -7.01 24.07
C PHE A 315 -12.17 -5.94 25.10
N LEU A 316 -12.43 -6.38 26.33
CA LEU A 316 -12.74 -5.48 27.45
C LEU A 316 -11.50 -5.06 28.23
N LEU A 317 -11.30 -3.74 28.29
CA LEU A 317 -10.34 -3.09 29.17
C LEU A 317 -10.76 -3.22 30.66
N PRO A 318 -9.84 -3.07 31.62
CA PRO A 318 -10.14 -3.19 33.06
C PRO A 318 -11.18 -2.20 33.61
N ASN A 319 -11.47 -1.12 32.87
CA ASN A 319 -12.50 -0.13 33.19
C ASN A 319 -13.89 -0.47 32.60
N GLY A 320 -14.04 -1.61 31.91
CA GLY A 320 -15.28 -2.06 31.28
C GLY A 320 -15.57 -1.46 29.90
N LEU A 321 -14.66 -0.66 29.33
CA LEU A 321 -14.78 -0.21 27.94
C LEU A 321 -14.30 -1.29 26.96
N GLU A 322 -14.93 -1.36 25.79
CA GLU A 322 -14.44 -2.19 24.67
C GLU A 322 -13.37 -1.41 23.89
N ASP A 323 -12.28 -2.12 23.54
CA ASP A 323 -11.20 -1.67 22.64
C ASP A 323 -10.99 -2.78 21.58
N HIS A 324 -10.29 -2.46 20.50
CA HIS A 324 -10.05 -3.40 19.40
C HIS A 324 -8.58 -3.36 18.93
N ARG A 325 -8.09 -4.51 18.46
CA ARG A 325 -6.79 -4.64 17.80
C ARG A 325 -6.93 -5.62 16.65
N GLY A 326 -6.10 -5.47 15.63
CA GLY A 326 -6.30 -6.20 14.40
C GLY A 326 -5.38 -5.71 13.31
N GLY A 327 -5.83 -5.84 12.06
CA GLY A 327 -5.09 -5.49 10.86
C GLY A 327 -4.80 -6.71 10.00
N ASN A 328 -3.83 -6.57 9.08
CA ASN A 328 -3.55 -7.58 8.06
C ASN A 328 -2.43 -8.51 8.51
N VAL A 329 -2.74 -9.80 8.65
CA VAL A 329 -1.75 -10.84 8.91
C VAL A 329 -1.48 -11.63 7.63
N TYR A 330 -0.22 -11.68 7.22
CA TYR A 330 0.21 -12.38 6.01
C TYR A 330 0.78 -13.74 6.40
N VAL A 331 0.07 -14.81 6.07
CA VAL A 331 0.45 -16.20 6.40
C VAL A 331 0.92 -16.92 5.14
N ASP A 332 2.12 -17.50 5.17
CA ASP A 332 2.69 -18.31 4.07
C ASP A 332 1.72 -19.44 3.70
N ALA A 333 1.20 -19.44 2.47
CA ALA A 333 0.18 -20.39 2.04
C ALA A 333 0.73 -21.81 1.79
N MET A 334 2.04 -22.00 1.88
CA MET A 334 2.72 -23.29 1.81
C MET A 334 3.15 -23.79 3.20
N LYS A 335 3.66 -22.90 4.07
CA LYS A 335 4.26 -23.27 5.35
C LYS A 335 3.40 -22.99 6.59
N GLY A 336 2.41 -22.10 6.49
CA GLY A 336 1.52 -21.75 7.59
C GLY A 336 2.11 -20.81 8.64
N ASN A 337 3.29 -20.24 8.38
CA ASN A 337 3.97 -19.28 9.24
C ASN A 337 3.58 -17.84 8.89
N VAL A 338 3.54 -16.94 9.88
CA VAL A 338 3.36 -15.51 9.63
C VAL A 338 4.62 -14.92 8.99
N ILE A 339 4.44 -14.30 7.82
CA ILE A 339 5.46 -13.56 7.06
C ILE A 339 5.51 -12.11 7.54
N ASN A 340 4.35 -11.47 7.66
CA ASN A 340 4.21 -10.06 8.05
C ASN A 340 2.93 -9.85 8.88
N TYR A 341 2.91 -8.79 9.68
CA TYR A 341 1.73 -8.32 10.39
C TYR A 341 1.71 -6.79 10.39
N GLU A 342 0.69 -6.24 9.73
CA GLU A 342 0.42 -4.81 9.63
C GLU A 342 -0.74 -4.49 10.59
N PRO A 343 -0.48 -3.98 11.80
CA PRO A 343 -1.54 -3.68 12.75
C PRO A 343 -2.43 -2.53 12.25
N CYS A 344 -3.73 -2.60 12.49
CA CYS A 344 -4.56 -1.41 12.49
C CYS A 344 -4.11 -0.48 13.63
N MET A 345 -4.09 0.83 13.37
CA MET A 345 -3.72 1.86 14.35
C MET A 345 -4.88 2.22 15.26
#